data_AF-A0A5C6RIW1-F1
#
_entry.id   AF-A0A5C6RIW1-F1
#
_cell.length_a   1.000
_cell.length_b   1.000
_cell.length_c   1.000
_cell.angle_alpha   90.00
_cell.angle_beta   90.00
_cell.angle_gamma   90.00
#
_symmetry.space_group_name_H-M   'P 1'
#
loop_
_entity.id
_entity.type
_entity.pdbx_description
1 polymer ?
#
loop_
_entity_poly.entity_id
_entity_poly.type
_entity_poly.pdbx_seq_one_letter_code
_entity_poly.pdbx_strand_id
1 'polypeptide(L)'
;MQQQKGNDSLFSLYSGTIKIRRRMKKFVVFATLIFAVAMVGQAQQAVRFGFQLSPTFNWMSTDDNTVNTNGTNLGLKLGLVGEFYFQENYAVTTGLGFSFNSGGTLLHDRGGSYWANSEVPESCRFEMENGPGSNLKYSIQYVEIPVGLKLRTREFGYIRYFFEPNLGLGFRTQANGDIRNSEDQDACTDINIRSDVGLFNVFWGVGGGIEYSVSESTSLVAGLGAQFGFVDVTKDDDLVFVDGSGSNTAKEDSKGVVRGIVLRLGVMF
;
A
#
# COMPACT_ATOMS: atom_id res chain seq x y z
N MET A 1 63.32 32.03 4.97
CA MET A 1 62.44 30.86 5.19
C MET A 1 61.10 31.21 4.56
N GLN A 2 60.86 30.79 3.31
CA GLN A 2 60.08 29.59 2.95
C GLN A 2 58.63 29.71 3.45
N GLN A 3 57.66 30.02 2.57
CA GLN A 3 56.91 29.13 1.66
C GLN A 3 55.49 28.93 2.20
N GLN A 4 54.54 28.66 1.29
CA GLN A 4 53.12 28.33 1.52
C GLN A 4 52.13 29.48 1.76
N LYS A 5 51.68 30.12 0.67
CA LYS A 5 50.31 30.64 0.60
C LYS A 5 49.88 30.82 -0.86
N GLY A 6 49.55 29.72 -1.53
CA GLY A 6 49.25 29.81 -2.97
C GLY A 6 48.64 28.57 -3.61
N ASN A 7 47.82 27.77 -2.91
CA ASN A 7 47.18 26.64 -3.56
C ASN A 7 45.74 26.29 -3.13
N ASP A 8 45.08 27.07 -2.27
CA ASP A 8 43.76 26.70 -1.75
C ASP A 8 42.57 27.29 -2.53
N SER A 9 42.81 28.26 -3.42
CA SER A 9 41.75 28.95 -4.18
C SER A 9 41.32 28.24 -5.47
N LEU A 10 42.20 27.43 -6.07
CA LEU A 10 41.91 26.72 -7.34
C LEU A 10 41.10 25.42 -7.13
N PHE A 11 41.27 24.74 -6.00
CA PHE A 11 40.54 23.49 -5.69
C PHE A 11 39.05 23.74 -5.33
N SER A 12 38.74 24.92 -4.77
CA SER A 12 37.37 25.32 -4.41
C SER A 12 36.47 25.55 -5.64
N LEU A 13 37.02 26.18 -6.68
CA LEU A 13 36.29 26.47 -7.92
C LEU A 13 36.01 25.22 -8.78
N TYR A 14 36.92 24.24 -8.75
CA TYR A 14 36.75 22.96 -9.46
C TYR A 14 35.72 22.05 -8.77
N SER A 15 35.65 22.08 -7.43
CA SER A 15 34.64 21.35 -6.65
C SER A 15 33.22 21.91 -6.84
N GLY A 16 33.08 23.24 -6.92
CA GLY A 16 31.80 23.92 -7.17
C GLY A 16 31.20 23.59 -8.54
N THR A 17 32.01 23.62 -9.61
CA THR A 17 31.56 23.33 -10.98
C THR A 17 31.10 21.88 -11.18
N ILE A 18 31.74 20.91 -10.52
CA ILE A 18 31.32 19.49 -10.54
C ILE A 18 30.01 19.28 -9.77
N LYS A 19 29.84 19.94 -8.61
CA LYS A 19 28.63 19.82 -7.77
C LYS A 19 27.40 20.43 -8.44
N ILE A 20 27.55 21.56 -9.15
CA ILE A 20 26.49 22.21 -9.93
C ILE A 20 26.09 21.36 -11.14
N ARG A 21 27.06 20.76 -11.85
CA ARG A 21 26.81 19.86 -12.99
C ARG A 21 26.01 18.61 -12.60
N ARG A 22 26.18 18.08 -11.38
CA ARG A 22 25.42 16.94 -10.87
C ARG A 22 23.97 17.30 -10.48
N ARG A 23 23.71 18.54 -10.02
CA ARG A 23 22.34 19.04 -9.76
C ARG A 23 21.57 19.33 -11.05
N MET A 24 22.23 19.89 -12.08
CA MET A 24 21.60 20.15 -13.38
C MET A 24 21.18 18.86 -14.10
N LYS A 25 21.93 17.76 -13.99
CA LYS A 25 21.52 16.46 -14.55
C LYS A 25 20.20 15.94 -13.95
N LYS A 26 19.97 16.15 -12.64
CA LYS A 26 18.71 15.74 -11.98
C LYS A 26 17.54 16.60 -12.43
N PHE A 27 17.76 17.91 -12.60
CA PHE A 27 16.76 18.84 -13.12
C PHE A 27 16.43 18.60 -14.58
N VAL A 28 17.44 18.29 -15.40
CA VAL A 28 17.24 17.92 -16.80
C VAL A 28 16.42 16.64 -16.86
N VAL A 29 16.77 15.57 -16.15
CA VAL A 29 15.99 14.32 -16.13
C VAL A 29 14.54 14.55 -15.68
N PHE A 30 14.32 15.38 -14.67
CA PHE A 30 12.97 15.72 -14.20
C PHE A 30 12.19 16.54 -15.24
N ALA A 31 12.86 17.48 -15.91
CA ALA A 31 12.27 18.25 -17.00
C ALA A 31 12.00 17.39 -18.25
N THR A 32 12.86 16.42 -18.58
CA THR A 32 12.60 15.46 -19.67
C THR A 32 11.45 14.53 -19.32
N LEU A 33 11.31 14.14 -18.04
CA LEU A 33 10.16 13.34 -17.58
C LEU A 33 8.85 14.13 -17.73
N ILE A 34 8.84 15.40 -17.32
CA ILE A 34 7.67 16.28 -17.48
C ILE A 34 7.36 16.55 -18.97
N PHE A 35 8.38 16.77 -19.79
CA PHE A 35 8.22 17.01 -21.22
C PHE A 35 7.75 15.74 -21.96
N ALA A 36 8.21 14.56 -21.55
CA ALA A 36 7.72 13.27 -22.07
C ALA A 36 6.24 13.06 -21.71
N VAL A 37 5.81 13.43 -20.50
CA VAL A 37 4.39 13.40 -20.10
C VAL A 37 3.55 14.37 -20.93
N ALA A 38 4.08 15.55 -21.26
CA ALA A 38 3.39 16.55 -22.08
C ALA A 38 3.18 16.11 -23.54
N MET A 39 4.08 15.28 -24.09
CA MET A 39 3.98 14.76 -25.46
C MET A 39 2.95 13.63 -25.63
N VAL A 40 2.45 13.04 -24.54
CA VAL A 40 1.36 12.03 -24.59
C VAL A 40 0.01 12.67 -24.96
N GLY A 41 -0.14 14.00 -24.88
CA GLY A 41 -1.39 14.71 -25.13
C GLY A 41 -1.74 15.03 -26.59
N GLN A 42 -1.02 14.49 -27.58
CA GLN A 42 -1.19 14.85 -29.00
C GLN A 42 -1.71 13.72 -29.90
N ALA A 43 -2.11 12.58 -29.33
CA ALA A 43 -2.76 11.52 -30.09
C ALA A 43 -4.25 11.49 -29.75
N GLN A 44 -5.09 11.51 -30.77
CA GLN A 44 -6.55 11.33 -30.74
C GLN A 44 -6.90 10.02 -30.02
N GLN A 45 -6.89 9.97 -28.69
CA GLN A 45 -7.01 8.72 -27.94
C GLN A 45 -7.92 8.92 -26.74
N ALA A 46 -9.09 8.30 -26.85
CA ALA A 46 -10.21 8.42 -25.95
C ALA A 46 -9.78 8.20 -24.50
N VAL A 47 -9.90 9.25 -23.67
CA VAL A 47 -9.83 9.07 -22.22
C VAL A 47 -11.18 8.54 -21.77
N ARG A 48 -11.18 7.45 -21.00
CA ARG A 48 -12.40 6.88 -20.42
C ARG A 48 -12.35 7.00 -18.92
N PHE A 49 -13.49 7.30 -18.32
CA PHE A 49 -13.60 7.41 -16.88
C PHE A 49 -14.62 6.41 -16.37
N GLY A 50 -14.39 5.89 -15.18
CA GLY A 50 -15.30 4.92 -14.60
C GLY A 50 -15.25 4.89 -13.09
N PHE A 51 -16.21 4.16 -12.57
CA PHE A 51 -16.30 3.85 -11.15
C PHE A 51 -16.17 2.35 -10.96
N GLN A 52 -15.44 1.95 -9.93
CA GLN A 52 -15.28 0.56 -9.52
C GLN A 52 -15.70 0.37 -8.07
N LEU A 53 -16.38 -0.75 -7.83
CA LEU A 53 -16.70 -1.29 -6.53
C LEU A 53 -16.11 -2.69 -6.48
N SER A 54 -15.23 -2.93 -5.52
CA SER A 54 -14.43 -4.15 -5.48
C SER A 54 -14.37 -4.74 -4.08
N PRO A 55 -15.18 -5.78 -3.78
CA PRO A 55 -15.01 -6.56 -2.55
C PRO A 55 -13.63 -7.21 -2.52
N THR A 56 -13.01 -7.23 -1.35
CA THR A 56 -11.65 -7.75 -1.17
C THR A 56 -11.57 -8.75 -0.02
N PHE A 57 -10.83 -9.82 -0.20
CA PHE A 57 -10.49 -10.77 0.84
C PHE A 57 -9.01 -10.62 1.13
N ASN A 58 -8.68 -10.00 2.26
CA ASN A 58 -7.32 -9.70 2.65
C ASN A 58 -6.88 -10.62 3.79
N TRP A 59 -5.60 -10.95 3.84
CA TRP A 59 -4.96 -11.61 4.96
C TRP A 59 -3.57 -11.00 5.15
N MET A 60 -3.04 -11.12 6.36
CA MET A 60 -1.67 -10.73 6.64
C MET A 60 -0.79 -11.96 6.70
N SER A 61 0.47 -11.81 6.32
CA SER A 61 1.50 -12.80 6.49
C SER A 61 2.68 -12.12 7.16
N THR A 62 3.33 -12.82 8.07
CA THR A 62 4.58 -12.42 8.71
C THR A 62 5.67 -13.43 8.37
N ASP A 63 6.92 -13.02 8.52
CA ASP A 63 8.13 -13.84 8.43
C ASP A 63 8.61 -14.38 9.80
N ASP A 64 7.99 -13.97 10.90
CA ASP A 64 8.27 -14.50 12.25
C ASP A 64 7.51 -15.82 12.51
N ASN A 65 8.22 -16.83 13.03
CA ASN A 65 7.64 -18.12 13.39
C ASN A 65 6.78 -18.09 14.67
N THR A 66 6.80 -16.99 15.43
CA THR A 66 6.03 -16.78 16.67
C THR A 66 4.71 -16.05 16.44
N VAL A 67 4.49 -15.53 15.22
CA VAL A 67 3.28 -14.82 14.82
C VAL A 67 2.61 -15.59 13.69
N ASN A 68 1.45 -16.17 13.97
CA ASN A 68 0.71 -16.99 13.02
C ASN A 68 -0.38 -16.16 12.31
N THR A 69 -0.60 -16.43 11.03
CA THR A 69 -1.73 -15.84 10.30
C THR A 69 -3.01 -16.52 10.74
N ASN A 70 -3.94 -15.79 11.35
CA ASN A 70 -5.18 -16.37 11.89
C ASN A 70 -6.43 -15.60 11.47
N GLY A 71 -6.71 -15.61 10.17
CA GLY A 71 -8.00 -15.15 9.63
C GLY A 71 -7.88 -14.15 8.48
N THR A 72 -8.95 -14.11 7.69
CA THR A 72 -9.10 -13.20 6.56
C THR A 72 -10.00 -12.02 6.93
N ASN A 73 -9.65 -10.81 6.50
CA ASN A 73 -10.51 -9.64 6.60
C ASN A 73 -11.24 -9.42 5.27
N LEU A 74 -12.57 -9.33 5.34
CA LEU A 74 -13.40 -8.88 4.23
C LEU A 74 -13.37 -7.35 4.16
N GLY A 75 -12.71 -6.80 3.15
CA GLY A 75 -12.65 -5.38 2.86
C GLY A 75 -13.47 -4.97 1.64
N LEU A 76 -13.55 -3.68 1.38
CA LEU A 76 -14.19 -3.11 0.21
C LEU A 76 -13.30 -2.01 -0.37
N LYS A 77 -13.15 -1.99 -1.70
CA LYS A 77 -12.49 -0.91 -2.43
C LYS A 77 -13.50 -0.19 -3.31
N LEU A 78 -13.58 1.12 -3.15
CA LEU A 78 -14.32 2.00 -4.07
C LEU A 78 -13.30 2.82 -4.83
N GLY A 79 -13.49 3.05 -6.12
CA GLY A 79 -12.52 3.84 -6.86
C GLY A 79 -13.07 4.53 -8.10
N LEU A 80 -12.48 5.67 -8.40
CA LEU A 80 -12.59 6.35 -9.67
C LEU A 80 -11.39 5.96 -10.52
N VAL A 81 -11.64 5.50 -11.75
CA VAL A 81 -10.62 5.00 -12.67
C VAL A 81 -10.64 5.85 -13.94
N GLY A 82 -9.46 6.30 -14.37
CA GLY A 82 -9.22 6.92 -15.66
C GLY A 82 -8.34 6.01 -16.51
N GLU A 83 -8.73 5.81 -17.76
CA GLU A 83 -7.99 5.03 -18.75
C GLU A 83 -7.55 5.93 -19.89
N PHE A 84 -6.24 6.04 -20.08
CA PHE A 84 -5.60 6.82 -21.12
C PHE A 84 -5.08 5.87 -22.19
N TYR A 85 -5.81 5.76 -23.28
CA TYR A 85 -5.46 4.86 -24.38
C TYR A 85 -4.28 5.45 -25.12
N PHE A 86 -3.27 4.63 -25.41
CA PHE A 86 -2.16 5.00 -26.28
C PHE A 86 -2.06 4.10 -27.52
N GLN A 87 -2.85 3.03 -27.54
CA GLN A 87 -3.15 2.15 -28.67
C GLN A 87 -4.57 1.61 -28.49
N GLU A 88 -5.15 1.03 -29.54
CA GLU A 88 -6.53 0.47 -29.49
C GLU A 88 -6.74 -0.53 -28.34
N ASN A 89 -5.72 -1.34 -28.06
CA ASN A 89 -5.78 -2.43 -27.09
C ASN A 89 -4.94 -2.17 -25.82
N TYR A 90 -4.33 -1.00 -25.70
CA TYR A 90 -3.44 -0.69 -24.58
C TYR A 90 -3.75 0.68 -24.00
N ALA A 91 -4.01 0.69 -22.69
CA ALA A 91 -4.28 1.90 -21.94
C ALA A 91 -3.44 1.96 -20.67
N VAL A 92 -2.96 3.15 -20.33
CA VAL A 92 -2.47 3.41 -18.99
C VAL A 92 -3.67 3.69 -18.10
N THR A 93 -3.78 2.99 -16.99
CA THR A 93 -4.84 3.19 -15.99
C THR A 93 -4.28 3.98 -14.82
N THR A 94 -5.08 4.90 -14.30
CA THR A 94 -4.79 5.61 -13.05
C THR A 94 -6.09 5.93 -12.35
N GLY A 95 -6.05 6.31 -11.08
CA GLY A 95 -7.28 6.61 -10.38
C GLY A 95 -7.11 7.09 -8.96
N LEU A 96 -8.26 7.20 -8.29
CA LEU A 96 -8.35 7.43 -6.87
C LEU A 96 -9.21 6.32 -6.26
N GLY A 97 -8.60 5.52 -5.41
CA GLY A 97 -9.23 4.43 -4.67
C GLY A 97 -9.39 4.78 -3.19
N PHE A 98 -10.40 4.19 -2.57
CA PHE A 98 -10.64 4.17 -1.15
C PHE A 98 -10.76 2.71 -0.75
N SER A 99 -9.80 2.23 0.04
CA SER A 99 -9.75 0.86 0.55
C SER A 99 -10.19 0.86 2.00
N PHE A 100 -11.22 0.08 2.31
CA PHE A 100 -11.82 -0.06 3.63
C PHE A 100 -11.54 -1.45 4.19
N ASN A 101 -11.24 -1.53 5.49
CA ASN A 101 -10.97 -2.79 6.20
C ASN A 101 -9.89 -3.65 5.52
N SER A 102 -8.80 -3.00 5.09
CA SER A 102 -7.58 -3.67 4.63
C SER A 102 -6.78 -4.17 5.83
N GLY A 103 -6.23 -5.38 5.74
CA GLY A 103 -5.48 -5.99 6.83
C GLY A 103 -5.79 -7.49 6.95
N GLY A 104 -5.70 -8.01 8.16
CA GLY A 104 -5.92 -9.41 8.49
C GLY A 104 -5.96 -9.59 9.99
N THR A 105 -5.94 -10.84 10.44
CA THR A 105 -5.79 -11.16 11.86
C THR A 105 -4.50 -11.93 12.06
N LEU A 106 -3.67 -11.48 12.99
CA LEU A 106 -2.44 -12.14 13.41
C LEU A 106 -2.66 -12.71 14.82
N LEU A 107 -2.31 -13.98 14.98
CA LEU A 107 -2.27 -14.67 16.25
C LEU A 107 -0.83 -14.57 16.78
N HIS A 108 -0.68 -13.92 17.92
CA HIS A 108 0.58 -13.92 18.65
C HIS A 108 0.51 -15.02 19.72
N ASP A 109 1.38 -16.02 19.62
CA ASP A 109 1.39 -17.18 20.53
C ASP A 109 1.99 -16.84 21.91
N ARG A 110 2.58 -15.65 22.06
CA ARG A 110 3.16 -15.14 23.31
C ARG A 110 2.41 -13.90 23.77
N GLY A 111 2.26 -13.76 25.09
CA GLY A 111 1.81 -12.51 25.69
C GLY A 111 2.86 -11.42 25.54
N GLY A 112 2.41 -10.20 25.30
CA GLY A 112 3.28 -9.04 25.09
C GLY A 112 2.50 -7.74 24.93
N SER A 113 3.16 -6.61 25.16
CA SER A 113 2.58 -5.29 24.91
C SER A 113 2.71 -4.93 23.43
N TYR A 114 1.74 -5.36 22.62
CA TYR A 114 1.62 -4.92 21.22
C TYR A 114 0.90 -3.56 21.14
N TRP A 115 1.15 -2.81 20.06
CA TRP A 115 0.66 -1.43 19.86
C TRP A 115 1.11 -0.43 20.93
N ALA A 116 2.38 -0.50 21.33
CA ALA A 116 2.94 0.30 22.43
C ALA A 116 2.85 1.82 22.21
N ASN A 117 2.76 2.30 20.96
CA ASN A 117 2.59 3.72 20.68
C ASN A 117 1.11 4.14 20.57
N SER A 118 0.17 3.20 20.69
CA SER A 118 -1.27 3.46 20.61
C SER A 118 -1.90 3.57 21.99
N GLU A 119 -2.97 4.35 22.09
CA GLU A 119 -3.76 4.48 23.33
C GLU A 119 -4.63 3.23 23.50
N VAL A 120 -4.01 2.14 23.96
CA VAL A 120 -4.70 0.89 24.31
C VAL A 120 -5.25 1.00 25.74
N PRO A 121 -6.54 0.67 25.98
CA PRO A 121 -7.09 0.63 27.34
C PRO A 121 -6.29 -0.33 28.25
N GLU A 122 -6.11 0.06 29.51
CA GLU A 122 -5.26 -0.69 30.47
C GLU A 122 -5.71 -2.14 30.66
N SER A 123 -7.02 -2.39 30.65
CA SER A 123 -7.60 -3.75 30.74
C SER A 123 -7.16 -4.62 29.56
N CYS A 124 -7.21 -4.09 28.35
CA CYS A 124 -6.81 -4.78 27.14
C CYS A 124 -5.30 -5.03 27.10
N ARG A 125 -4.48 -4.05 27.53
CA ARG A 125 -3.02 -4.21 27.60
C ARG A 125 -2.62 -5.29 28.60
N PHE A 126 -3.25 -5.30 29.78
CA PHE A 126 -3.01 -6.32 30.81
C PHE A 126 -3.33 -7.73 30.29
N GLU A 127 -4.43 -7.88 29.55
CA GLU A 127 -4.83 -9.16 28.98
C GLU A 127 -3.92 -9.61 27.83
N MET A 128 -3.42 -8.68 27.01
CA MET A 128 -2.43 -8.98 25.97
C MET A 128 -1.09 -9.44 26.55
N GLU A 129 -0.66 -8.84 27.67
CA GLU A 129 0.62 -9.15 28.33
C GLU A 129 0.58 -10.47 29.11
N ASN A 130 -0.54 -10.75 29.79
CA ASN A 130 -0.66 -11.89 30.72
C ASN A 130 -1.47 -13.07 30.16
N GLY A 131 -2.15 -12.91 29.02
CA GLY A 131 -2.95 -13.95 28.39
C GLY A 131 -2.10 -14.97 27.60
N PRO A 132 -2.63 -16.19 27.35
CA PRO A 132 -1.93 -17.28 26.65
C PRO A 132 -1.81 -17.08 25.12
N GLY A 133 -1.80 -15.84 24.64
CA GLY A 133 -1.74 -15.45 23.23
C GLY A 133 -2.91 -14.57 22.79
N SER A 134 -2.65 -13.64 21.88
CA SER A 134 -3.58 -12.56 21.50
C SER A 134 -3.89 -12.58 20.00
N ASN A 135 -5.17 -12.65 19.65
CA ASN A 135 -5.65 -12.47 18.29
C ASN A 135 -5.84 -10.99 17.98
N LEU A 136 -4.87 -10.39 17.30
CA LEU A 136 -4.86 -8.99 16.90
C LEU A 136 -5.37 -8.86 15.47
N LYS A 137 -6.56 -8.29 15.31
CA LYS A 137 -7.15 -8.00 14.01
C LYS A 137 -6.87 -6.54 13.64
N TYR A 138 -6.36 -6.33 12.44
CA TYR A 138 -6.01 -5.02 11.92
C TYR A 138 -7.02 -4.60 10.85
N SER A 139 -7.71 -3.48 11.07
CA SER A 139 -8.66 -2.87 10.15
C SER A 139 -8.15 -1.49 9.73
N ILE A 140 -7.55 -1.43 8.54
CA ILE A 140 -6.88 -0.23 8.04
C ILE A 140 -7.65 0.34 6.85
N GLN A 141 -7.72 1.66 6.79
CA GLN A 141 -8.29 2.40 5.67
C GLN A 141 -7.21 3.18 4.93
N TYR A 142 -7.24 3.09 3.60
CA TYR A 142 -6.28 3.76 2.72
C TYR A 142 -7.00 4.55 1.63
N VAL A 143 -6.45 5.73 1.33
CA VAL A 143 -6.68 6.40 0.05
C VAL A 143 -5.56 5.98 -0.88
N GLU A 144 -5.91 5.35 -1.99
CA GLU A 144 -4.97 4.72 -2.91
C GLU A 144 -4.92 5.47 -4.24
N ILE A 145 -3.72 5.61 -4.80
CA ILE A 145 -3.51 6.10 -6.17
C ILE A 145 -2.86 4.96 -6.95
N PRO A 146 -3.66 4.10 -7.62
CA PRO A 146 -3.14 3.06 -8.48
C PRO A 146 -2.71 3.65 -9.83
N VAL A 147 -1.64 3.10 -10.39
CA VAL A 147 -1.18 3.30 -11.76
C VAL A 147 -0.94 1.92 -12.36
N GLY A 148 -1.59 1.65 -13.48
CA GLY A 148 -1.54 0.34 -14.12
C GLY A 148 -1.44 0.42 -15.63
N LEU A 149 -1.26 -0.75 -16.22
CA LEU A 149 -1.29 -0.93 -17.66
C LEU A 149 -2.39 -1.92 -17.99
N LYS A 150 -3.46 -1.47 -18.62
CA LYS A 150 -4.57 -2.32 -19.06
C LYS A 150 -4.34 -2.75 -20.50
N LEU A 151 -4.13 -4.04 -20.66
CA LEU A 151 -4.05 -4.73 -21.94
C LEU A 151 -5.41 -5.35 -22.23
N ARG A 152 -5.93 -5.13 -23.44
CA ARG A 152 -7.25 -5.61 -23.87
C ARG A 152 -7.08 -6.53 -25.07
N THR A 153 -7.92 -7.54 -25.16
CA THR A 153 -8.02 -8.34 -26.40
C THR A 153 -8.85 -7.61 -27.43
N ARG A 154 -8.86 -8.13 -28.67
CA ARG A 154 -9.85 -7.75 -29.66
C ARG A 154 -11.26 -8.02 -29.13
N GLU A 155 -12.22 -7.28 -29.66
CA GLU A 155 -13.62 -7.43 -29.34
C GLU A 155 -14.19 -8.72 -29.93
N PHE A 156 -14.85 -9.51 -29.07
CA PHE A 156 -15.60 -10.69 -29.44
C PHE A 156 -17.08 -10.43 -29.17
N GLY A 157 -17.77 -9.87 -30.17
CA GLY A 157 -19.15 -9.42 -30.02
C GLY A 157 -19.24 -8.22 -29.08
N TYR A 158 -19.83 -8.40 -27.90
CA TYR A 158 -19.94 -7.36 -26.86
C TYR A 158 -18.93 -7.53 -25.72
N ILE A 159 -18.06 -8.55 -25.77
CA ILE A 159 -17.13 -8.89 -24.69
C ILE A 159 -15.69 -8.64 -25.13
N ARG A 160 -14.91 -8.04 -24.23
CA ARG A 160 -13.46 -7.89 -24.34
C ARG A 160 -12.82 -8.48 -23.10
N TYR A 161 -11.73 -9.23 -23.25
CA TYR A 161 -10.94 -9.65 -22.10
C TYR A 161 -9.88 -8.61 -21.82
N PHE A 162 -9.58 -8.39 -20.54
CA PHE A 162 -8.49 -7.51 -20.14
C PHE A 162 -7.56 -8.20 -19.15
N PHE A 163 -6.32 -7.72 -19.15
CA PHE A 163 -5.30 -8.01 -18.16
C PHE A 163 -4.67 -6.69 -17.71
N GLU A 164 -4.48 -6.53 -16.42
CA GLU A 164 -4.12 -5.25 -15.81
C GLU A 164 -3.20 -5.44 -14.60
N PRO A 165 -1.87 -5.47 -14.81
CA PRO A 165 -0.91 -5.21 -13.76
C PRO A 165 -1.01 -3.75 -13.29
N ASN A 166 -0.94 -3.55 -11.98
CA ASN A 166 -0.95 -2.24 -11.37
C ASN A 166 0.06 -2.14 -10.22
N LEU A 167 0.47 -0.91 -9.96
CA LEU A 167 1.28 -0.49 -8.82
C LEU A 167 0.58 0.73 -8.22
N GLY A 168 0.47 0.81 -6.90
CA GLY A 168 -0.19 1.93 -6.27
C GLY A 168 0.48 2.38 -4.99
N LEU A 169 0.15 3.62 -4.65
CA LEU A 169 0.54 4.26 -3.41
C LEU A 169 -0.71 4.48 -2.56
N GLY A 170 -0.73 3.90 -1.37
CA GLY A 170 -1.76 4.08 -0.35
C GLY A 170 -1.31 5.10 0.70
N PHE A 171 -2.20 6.00 1.07
CA PHE A 171 -2.06 6.93 2.19
C PHE A 171 -3.07 6.49 3.25
N ARG A 172 -2.59 6.12 4.42
CA ARG A 172 -3.45 5.68 5.51
C ARG A 172 -4.25 6.84 6.07
N THR A 173 -5.57 6.70 6.07
CA THR A 173 -6.50 7.65 6.70
C THR A 173 -6.84 7.25 8.13
N GLN A 174 -7.13 5.97 8.34
CA GLN A 174 -7.53 5.40 9.62
C GLN A 174 -6.90 4.02 9.80
N ALA A 175 -6.62 3.63 11.05
CA ALA A 175 -6.23 2.27 11.40
C ALA A 175 -6.78 1.94 12.77
N ASN A 176 -7.60 0.89 12.84
CA ASN A 176 -8.21 0.41 14.07
C ASN A 176 -7.79 -1.05 14.30
N GLY A 177 -7.66 -1.45 15.55
CA GLY A 177 -7.28 -2.77 16.01
C GLY A 177 -8.37 -3.39 16.90
N ASP A 178 -8.66 -4.67 16.71
CA ASP A 178 -9.55 -5.43 17.59
C ASP A 178 -8.77 -6.58 18.26
N ILE A 179 -8.98 -6.81 19.56
CA ILE A 179 -8.39 -7.92 20.32
C ILE A 179 -9.50 -8.95 20.58
N ARG A 180 -9.47 -10.07 19.85
CA ARG A 180 -10.60 -11.03 19.86
C ARG A 180 -10.62 -12.01 21.03
N ASN A 181 -9.54 -12.07 21.81
CA ASN A 181 -9.41 -12.96 22.96
C ASN A 181 -9.78 -12.29 24.29
N SER A 182 -10.33 -11.07 24.27
CA SER A 182 -10.64 -10.34 25.50
C SER A 182 -11.95 -10.80 26.16
N GLU A 183 -11.93 -11.01 27.48
CA GLU A 183 -13.13 -11.19 28.30
C GLU A 183 -14.06 -9.96 28.27
N ASP A 184 -13.52 -8.78 27.96
CA ASP A 184 -14.26 -7.51 27.82
C ASP A 184 -14.28 -7.04 26.35
N GLN A 185 -15.09 -7.72 25.54
CA GLN A 185 -15.18 -7.50 24.09
C GLN A 185 -15.56 -6.05 23.70
N ASP A 186 -16.28 -5.32 24.56
CA ASP A 186 -16.72 -3.96 24.28
C ASP A 186 -15.60 -2.93 24.51
N ALA A 187 -14.65 -3.21 25.41
CA ALA A 187 -13.52 -2.33 25.70
C ALA A 187 -12.33 -2.53 24.76
N CYS A 188 -12.18 -3.73 24.19
CA CYS A 188 -11.00 -4.13 23.42
C CYS A 188 -11.25 -4.25 21.90
N THR A 189 -12.29 -3.57 21.41
CA THR A 189 -12.60 -3.40 19.99
C THR A 189 -12.45 -1.93 19.56
N ASP A 190 -12.16 -1.69 18.29
CA ASP A 190 -12.01 -0.35 17.69
C ASP A 190 -10.90 0.53 18.32
N ILE A 191 -9.80 -0.09 18.78
CA ILE A 191 -8.66 0.63 19.34
C ILE A 191 -7.94 1.36 18.21
N ASN A 192 -7.67 2.66 18.36
CA ASN A 192 -6.99 3.44 17.34
C ASN A 192 -5.48 3.11 17.30
N ILE A 193 -5.07 2.34 16.29
CA ILE A 193 -3.69 1.87 16.09
C ILE A 193 -2.93 2.71 15.05
N ARG A 194 -3.36 3.95 14.82
CA ARG A 194 -2.79 4.85 13.80
C ARG A 194 -1.36 5.28 14.12
N SER A 195 -0.89 5.24 15.37
CA SER A 195 0.50 5.56 15.68
C SER A 195 1.47 4.45 15.26
N ASP A 196 1.04 3.19 15.39
CA ASP A 196 1.86 2.00 15.13
C ASP A 196 1.89 1.55 13.66
N VAL A 197 0.91 1.98 12.86
CA VAL A 197 0.90 1.65 11.42
C VAL A 197 1.75 2.66 10.61
N GLY A 198 2.31 2.24 9.47
CA GLY A 198 2.94 3.16 8.51
C GLY A 198 1.94 4.14 7.85
N LEU A 199 2.37 5.38 7.56
CA LEU A 199 1.51 6.36 6.86
C LEU A 199 1.36 6.05 5.36
N PHE A 200 2.43 5.57 4.73
CA PHE A 200 2.46 5.24 3.31
C PHE A 200 2.51 3.72 3.12
N ASN A 201 1.78 3.24 2.13
CA ASN A 201 1.80 1.86 1.70
C ASN A 201 2.12 1.84 0.19
N VAL A 202 3.06 1.00 -0.23
CA VAL A 202 3.26 0.71 -1.65
C VAL A 202 2.76 -0.70 -1.88
N PHE A 203 1.88 -0.86 -2.86
CA PHE A 203 1.31 -2.14 -3.23
C PHE A 203 1.45 -2.35 -4.73
N TRP A 204 1.49 -3.61 -5.13
CA TRP A 204 1.33 -4.01 -6.52
C TRP A 204 0.21 -5.04 -6.61
N GLY A 205 -0.36 -5.15 -7.79
CA GLY A 205 -1.41 -6.09 -8.05
C GLY A 205 -1.44 -6.48 -9.51
N VAL A 206 -2.17 -7.54 -9.76
CA VAL A 206 -2.45 -8.00 -11.10
C VAL A 206 -3.88 -8.48 -11.15
N GLY A 207 -4.62 -7.98 -12.14
CA GLY A 207 -6.01 -8.34 -12.35
C GLY A 207 -6.28 -8.73 -13.79
N GLY A 208 -7.35 -9.48 -13.99
CA GLY A 208 -7.85 -9.82 -15.30
C GLY A 208 -9.35 -10.07 -15.25
N GLY A 209 -10.01 -9.95 -16.39
CA GLY A 209 -11.44 -10.12 -16.43
C GLY A 209 -12.04 -9.79 -17.78
N ILE A 210 -13.32 -9.47 -17.75
CA ILE A 210 -14.14 -9.16 -18.91
C ILE A 210 -14.68 -7.74 -18.82
N GLU A 211 -14.77 -7.10 -19.98
CA GLU A 211 -15.47 -5.85 -20.19
C GLU A 211 -16.60 -6.11 -21.18
N TYR A 212 -17.83 -5.76 -20.78
CA TYR A 212 -19.03 -5.93 -21.57
C TYR A 212 -19.51 -4.56 -22.07
N SER A 213 -19.47 -4.35 -23.38
CA SER A 213 -19.93 -3.13 -24.05
C SER A 213 -21.46 -3.09 -24.03
N VAL A 214 -22.06 -2.21 -23.22
CA VAL A 214 -23.53 -2.01 -23.19
C VAL A 214 -23.95 -1.01 -24.26
N SER A 215 -23.09 -0.03 -24.56
CA SER A 215 -23.29 1.00 -25.57
C SER A 215 -21.92 1.44 -26.12
N GLU A 216 -21.89 2.37 -27.07
CA GLU A 216 -20.63 2.86 -27.66
C GLU A 216 -19.72 3.58 -26.65
N SER A 217 -20.29 4.24 -25.63
CA SER A 217 -19.55 4.92 -24.56
C SER A 217 -19.48 4.09 -23.26
N THR A 218 -20.57 3.41 -22.91
CA THR A 218 -20.70 2.71 -21.63
C THR A 218 -20.31 1.24 -21.71
N SER A 219 -19.39 0.80 -20.84
CA SER A 219 -19.08 -0.61 -20.64
C SER A 219 -19.08 -1.02 -19.17
N LEU A 220 -19.51 -2.25 -18.90
CA LEU A 220 -19.45 -2.88 -17.58
C LEU A 220 -18.16 -3.68 -17.49
N VAL A 221 -17.49 -3.60 -16.34
CA VAL A 221 -16.25 -4.31 -16.08
C VAL A 221 -16.47 -5.29 -14.95
N ALA A 222 -16.08 -6.55 -15.15
CA ALA A 222 -16.06 -7.58 -14.12
C ALA A 222 -14.71 -8.31 -14.17
N GLY A 223 -14.11 -8.62 -13.02
CA GLY A 223 -12.83 -9.32 -13.00
C GLY A 223 -12.37 -9.78 -11.63
N LEU A 224 -11.23 -10.42 -11.63
CA LEU A 224 -10.54 -10.93 -10.45
C LEU A 224 -9.12 -10.37 -10.45
N GLY A 225 -8.59 -10.08 -9.28
CA GLY A 225 -7.20 -9.69 -9.12
C GLY A 225 -6.59 -10.19 -7.83
N ALA A 226 -5.26 -10.24 -7.82
CA ALA A 226 -4.47 -10.45 -6.63
C ALA A 226 -3.69 -9.16 -6.34
N GLN A 227 -3.64 -8.76 -5.07
CA GLN A 227 -2.91 -7.61 -4.59
C GLN A 227 -1.94 -8.03 -3.50
N PHE A 228 -0.75 -7.44 -3.53
CA PHE A 228 0.34 -7.71 -2.61
C PHE A 228 0.94 -6.38 -2.14
N GLY A 229 0.99 -6.15 -0.84
CA GLY A 229 1.72 -5.03 -0.23
C GLY A 229 3.24 -5.27 -0.25
N PHE A 230 4.04 -4.22 -0.41
CA PHE A 230 5.52 -4.29 -0.29
C PHE A 230 6.05 -3.68 1.01
N VAL A 231 5.31 -2.73 1.58
CA VAL A 231 5.74 -1.95 2.75
C VAL A 231 5.33 -2.68 4.02
N ASP A 232 6.28 -2.74 4.95
CA ASP A 232 6.02 -3.20 6.30
C ASP A 232 4.94 -2.33 6.93
N VAL A 233 3.83 -2.96 7.33
CA VAL A 233 2.69 -2.24 7.87
C VAL A 233 2.92 -1.87 9.33
N THR A 234 3.84 -2.54 10.01
CA THR A 234 4.21 -2.32 11.41
C THR A 234 5.43 -1.40 11.49
N LYS A 235 5.45 -0.43 12.41
CA LYS A 235 6.68 0.26 12.79
C LYS A 235 7.34 -0.50 13.93
N ASP A 236 8.55 -0.98 13.70
CA ASP A 236 9.40 -1.51 14.76
C ASP A 236 9.98 -0.36 15.57
N ASP A 237 9.26 0.04 16.62
CA ASP A 237 9.85 0.75 17.74
C ASP A 237 10.10 -0.27 18.87
N ASP A 238 11.33 -0.26 19.41
CA ASP A 238 11.89 -1.19 20.40
C ASP A 238 10.85 -1.85 21.33
N LEU A 239 10.58 -3.15 21.13
CA LEU A 239 9.81 -3.95 22.08
C LEU A 239 10.69 -4.37 23.28
N VAL A 240 10.15 -4.24 24.49
CA VAL A 240 10.78 -4.73 25.72
C VAL A 240 10.06 -5.99 26.15
N PHE A 241 10.74 -7.14 26.06
CA PHE A 241 10.25 -8.37 26.66
C PHE A 241 10.56 -8.34 28.17
N VAL A 242 9.53 -8.49 29.01
CA VAL A 242 9.73 -8.75 30.44
C VAL A 242 9.60 -10.25 30.65
N ASP A 243 10.71 -10.97 30.48
CA ASP A 243 10.82 -12.34 30.99
C ASP A 243 11.35 -12.27 32.43
N GLY A 244 10.79 -13.07 33.33
CA GLY A 244 10.84 -12.96 34.80
C GLY A 244 12.21 -13.13 35.48
N SER A 245 13.33 -12.79 34.83
CA SER A 245 14.67 -12.79 35.44
C SER A 245 15.68 -11.79 34.84
N GLY A 246 15.23 -10.76 34.13
CA GLY A 246 16.11 -9.69 33.67
C GLY A 246 15.52 -8.97 32.47
N SER A 247 15.51 -7.63 32.49
CA SER A 247 14.98 -6.83 31.39
C SER A 247 15.89 -6.95 30.16
N ASN A 248 15.58 -7.87 29.26
CA ASN A 248 16.25 -8.01 27.98
C ASN A 248 15.39 -7.34 26.90
N THR A 249 15.83 -6.18 26.41
CA THR A 249 15.27 -5.54 25.21
C THR A 249 15.62 -6.41 24.00
N ALA A 250 14.65 -7.04 23.37
CA ALA A 250 14.85 -7.72 22.10
C ALA A 250 13.99 -7.02 21.05
N LYS A 251 14.63 -6.62 19.95
CA LYS A 251 13.94 -6.04 18.80
C LYS A 251 13.17 -7.14 18.10
N GLU A 252 11.85 -7.02 18.03
CA GLU A 252 11.07 -7.79 17.05
C GLU A 252 11.23 -7.05 15.71
N ASP A 253 11.74 -7.77 14.71
CA ASP A 253 11.91 -7.33 13.31
C ASP A 253 10.95 -8.17 12.47
N SER A 254 9.65 -8.05 12.77
CA SER A 254 8.59 -8.86 12.16
C SER A 254 7.87 -8.06 11.09
N LYS A 255 8.10 -8.43 9.82
CA LYS A 255 7.55 -7.70 8.68
C LYS A 255 6.13 -8.17 8.36
N GLY A 256 5.15 -7.36 8.75
CA GLY A 256 3.73 -7.62 8.44
C GLY A 256 3.36 -7.20 7.03
N VAL A 257 3.08 -8.16 6.14
CA VAL A 257 2.68 -7.88 4.75
C VAL A 257 1.22 -8.28 4.48
N VAL A 258 0.42 -7.33 4.00
CA VAL A 258 -0.97 -7.58 3.57
C VAL A 258 -0.98 -8.16 2.15
N ARG A 259 -1.73 -9.24 1.97
CA ARG A 259 -2.05 -9.87 0.68
C ARG A 259 -3.55 -9.97 0.54
N GLY A 260 -4.06 -9.97 -0.69
CA GLY A 260 -5.49 -10.10 -0.88
C GLY A 260 -5.94 -10.46 -2.28
N ILE A 261 -7.15 -10.99 -2.37
CA ILE A 261 -7.88 -11.21 -3.62
C ILE A 261 -8.93 -10.12 -3.75
N VAL A 262 -9.04 -9.54 -4.94
CA VAL A 262 -9.94 -8.44 -5.27
C VAL A 262 -10.92 -8.91 -6.32
N LEU A 263 -12.21 -8.87 -6.00
CA LEU A 263 -13.29 -9.02 -6.97
C LEU A 263 -13.58 -7.65 -7.54
N ARG A 264 -13.41 -7.43 -8.84
CA ARG A 264 -13.64 -6.13 -9.46
C ARG A 264 -14.99 -6.09 -10.16
N LEU A 265 -15.80 -5.10 -9.82
CA LEU A 265 -17.01 -4.74 -10.56
C LEU A 265 -16.95 -3.24 -10.85
N GLY A 266 -17.32 -2.81 -12.06
CA GLY A 266 -17.25 -1.40 -12.40
C GLY A 266 -18.02 -1.03 -13.64
N VAL A 267 -18.15 0.28 -13.86
CA VAL A 267 -18.77 0.88 -15.04
C VAL A 267 -17.83 1.93 -15.59
N MET A 268 -17.55 1.87 -16.89
CA MET A 268 -16.74 2.80 -17.64
C MET A 268 -17.62 3.58 -18.62
N PHE A 269 -17.31 4.85 -18.82
CA PHE A 269 -17.99 5.79 -19.71
C PHE A 269 -16.99 6.44 -20.67
#